data_AF-A0A5D2QRZ3-F1
#
_entry.id   AF-A0A5D2QRZ3-F1
#
_cell.length_a   1.000
_cell.length_b   1.000
_cell.length_c   1.000
_cell.angle_alpha   90.00
_cell.angle_beta   90.00
_cell.angle_gamma   90.00
#
_symmetry.space_group_name_H-M   'P 1'
#
loop_
_entity.id
_entity.type
_entity.pdbx_description
1 polymer ?
#
loop_
_entity_poly.entity_id
_entity_poly.type
_entity_poly.pdbx_seq_one_letter_code
_entity_poly.pdbx_strand_id
1 'polypeptide(L)'
;MPFKNYNGKLVLFLTCGAINATKENDQIIQENTCETKMGFACVLEAFTSTFKTRSISNKCCGELIVLGKVCHSTLVKRTLKNPLFKDLSPARIIEKSIQTWNNCPALIDSPSPSA
;
A
#
# COMPACT_ATOMS: atom_id res chain seq x y z
N MET A 1 30.80 -6.07 23.03
CA MET A 1 32.20 -6.09 22.54
C MET A 1 32.57 -7.54 22.22
N PRO A 2 33.47 -7.85 21.29
CA PRO A 2 33.90 -7.16 20.08
C PRO A 2 33.87 -8.07 18.83
N PHE A 3 33.93 -7.47 17.64
CA PHE A 3 34.26 -8.17 16.40
C PHE A 3 35.69 -8.75 16.50
N LYS A 4 35.84 -10.06 16.28
CA LYS A 4 37.13 -10.71 16.00
C LYS A 4 37.02 -11.48 14.69
N ASN A 5 37.87 -11.08 13.74
CA ASN A 5 38.08 -11.70 12.42
C ASN A 5 38.25 -13.22 12.50
N TYR A 6 37.51 -13.94 11.66
CA TYR A 6 37.88 -15.28 11.21
C TYR A 6 37.76 -15.37 9.69
N ASN A 7 38.92 -15.38 9.04
CA ASN A 7 39.09 -15.76 7.64
C ASN A 7 38.72 -17.24 7.46
N GLY A 8 37.93 -17.55 6.43
CA GLY A 8 37.95 -18.86 5.78
C GLY A 8 36.62 -19.61 5.62
N LYS A 9 35.58 -19.35 6.43
CA LYS A 9 34.29 -20.11 6.37
C LYS A 9 33.06 -19.31 6.83
N LEU A 10 32.85 -18.11 6.32
CA LEU A 10 31.56 -17.39 6.46
C LEU A 10 30.98 -16.93 5.12
N VAL A 11 31.40 -17.57 4.02
CA VAL A 11 30.68 -17.56 2.73
C VAL A 11 29.70 -18.74 2.72
N LEU A 12 28.83 -18.83 3.74
CA LEU A 12 27.80 -19.87 3.78
C LEU A 12 26.56 -19.42 4.56
N PHE A 13 25.90 -18.40 4.02
CA PHE A 13 24.44 -18.23 4.06
C PHE A 13 24.12 -17.34 2.83
N LEU A 14 24.22 -17.83 1.59
CA LEU A 14 23.17 -18.63 0.94
C LEU A 14 21.89 -18.72 1.78
N THR A 15 21.22 -17.58 2.00
CA THR A 15 19.79 -17.61 2.31
C THR A 15 19.07 -18.01 1.03
N CYS A 16 18.74 -19.29 0.96
CA CYS A 16 17.87 -19.91 -0.03
C CYS A 16 16.61 -19.05 -0.24
N GLY A 17 16.24 -18.84 -1.51
CA GLY A 17 15.21 -17.89 -1.91
C GLY A 17 13.83 -18.22 -1.33
N ALA A 18 13.31 -17.31 -0.49
CA ALA A 18 11.90 -17.22 -0.13
C ALA A 18 11.49 -15.85 0.46
N ILE A 19 12.10 -14.72 0.05
CA ILE A 19 11.69 -13.36 0.51
C ILE A 19 11.41 -12.40 -0.67
N ASN A 20 11.48 -12.89 -1.91
CA ASN A 20 11.51 -11.99 -3.08
C ASN A 20 10.18 -11.26 -3.31
N ALA A 21 9.05 -11.80 -2.87
CA ALA A 21 7.76 -11.16 -3.06
C ALA A 21 7.52 -9.97 -2.10
N THR A 22 7.93 -10.04 -0.83
CA THR A 22 7.73 -8.90 0.09
C THR A 22 8.71 -7.77 -0.20
N LYS A 23 9.96 -8.11 -0.57
CA LYS A 23 11.05 -7.15 -0.78
C LYS A 23 10.77 -6.10 -1.86
N GLU A 24 10.17 -6.46 -2.99
CA GLU A 24 9.90 -5.50 -4.07
C GLU A 24 8.88 -4.42 -3.65
N ASN A 25 7.75 -4.84 -3.09
CA ASN A 25 6.73 -3.89 -2.62
C ASN A 25 7.26 -3.03 -1.47
N ASP A 26 8.04 -3.63 -0.56
CA ASP A 26 8.69 -2.91 0.55
C ASP A 26 9.63 -1.82 0.06
N GLN A 27 10.46 -2.16 -0.92
CA GLN A 27 11.39 -1.22 -1.52
C GLN A 27 10.65 -0.06 -2.17
N ILE A 28 9.62 -0.33 -2.97
CA ILE A 28 8.81 0.73 -3.62
C ILE A 28 8.15 1.63 -2.57
N ILE A 29 7.61 1.05 -1.49
CA ILE A 29 6.97 1.81 -0.39
C ILE A 29 7.98 2.76 0.27
N GLN A 30 9.18 2.25 0.56
CA GLN A 30 10.24 3.02 1.20
C GLN A 30 10.77 4.12 0.27
N GLU A 31 11.11 3.80 -0.98
CA GLU A 31 11.67 4.74 -1.96
C GLU A 31 10.70 5.88 -2.32
N ASN A 32 9.39 5.63 -2.26
CA ASN A 32 8.37 6.63 -2.56
C ASN A 32 7.78 7.30 -1.31
N THR A 33 8.31 6.99 -0.13
CA THR A 33 7.84 7.50 1.18
C THR A 33 6.33 7.37 1.33
N CYS A 34 5.76 6.22 0.93
CA CYS A 34 4.31 6.07 0.82
C CYS A 34 3.58 6.24 2.16
N GLU A 35 4.19 5.81 3.25
CA GLU A 35 3.52 5.75 4.57
C GLU A 35 3.32 7.12 5.23
N THR A 36 4.01 8.18 4.77
CA THR A 36 3.97 9.50 5.42
C THR A 36 3.05 10.49 4.73
N LYS A 37 2.46 10.13 3.58
CA LYS A 37 1.73 11.06 2.70
C LYS A 37 0.24 11.20 3.00
N MET A 38 -0.30 10.35 3.87
CA MET A 38 -1.73 10.27 4.17
C MET A 38 -1.95 10.22 5.68
N GLY A 39 -2.92 10.98 6.16
CA GLY A 39 -3.34 10.96 7.56
C GLY A 39 -4.00 9.65 7.93
N PHE A 40 -3.83 9.20 9.18
CA PHE A 40 -4.33 7.91 9.66
C PHE A 40 -5.84 7.72 9.43
N ALA A 41 -6.64 8.76 9.63
CA ALA A 41 -8.08 8.71 9.37
C ALA A 41 -8.39 8.37 7.90
N CYS A 42 -7.68 8.99 6.96
CA CYS A 42 -7.86 8.75 5.54
C CYS A 42 -7.27 7.41 5.10
N VAL A 43 -6.19 6.93 5.72
CA VAL A 43 -5.70 5.55 5.53
C VAL A 43 -6.77 4.53 5.89
N LEU A 44 -7.42 4.68 7.05
CA LEU A 44 -8.48 3.76 7.49
C LEU A 44 -9.70 3.79 6.55
N GLU A 45 -10.06 4.97 6.05
CA GLU A 45 -11.16 5.15 5.12
C GLU A 45 -10.86 4.53 3.75
N ALA A 46 -9.68 4.78 3.18
CA ALA A 46 -9.25 4.21 1.91
C ALA A 46 -9.14 2.67 1.99
N PHE A 47 -8.61 2.16 3.11
CA PHE A 47 -8.61 0.73 3.40
C PHE A 47 -10.05 0.18 3.45
N THR A 48 -10.94 0.83 4.19
CA THR A 48 -12.34 0.41 4.29
C THR A 48 -13.06 0.45 2.93
N SER A 49 -12.79 1.45 2.10
CA SER A 49 -13.35 1.56 0.76
C SER A 49 -12.85 0.45 -0.17
N THR A 50 -11.56 0.13 -0.10
CA THR A 50 -10.93 -0.90 -0.93
C THR A 50 -11.32 -2.32 -0.52
N PHE A 51 -11.39 -2.59 0.79
CA PHE A 51 -11.60 -3.95 1.32
C PHE A 51 -13.06 -4.25 1.71
N LYS A 52 -13.92 -3.23 1.75
CA LYS A 52 -15.37 -3.38 1.99
C LYS A 52 -16.15 -2.69 0.87
N THR A 53 -17.33 -2.16 1.18
CA THR A 53 -18.29 -1.59 0.20
C THR A 53 -18.57 -0.10 0.40
N ARG A 54 -17.73 0.62 1.16
CA ARG A 54 -17.93 2.06 1.39
C ARG A 54 -17.23 2.91 0.32
N SER A 55 -17.78 4.08 0.02
CA SER A 55 -17.10 5.10 -0.77
C SER A 55 -16.05 5.83 0.10
N ILE A 56 -15.08 6.43 -0.58
CA ILE A 56 -14.12 7.38 0.01
C ILE A 56 -14.70 8.81 -0.11
N SER A 57 -14.39 9.66 0.86
CA SER A 57 -14.80 11.07 0.94
C SER A 57 -13.88 11.97 0.11
N ASN A 58 -14.38 13.16 -0.25
CA ASN A 58 -13.61 14.15 -1.01
C ASN A 58 -12.33 14.57 -0.27
N LYS A 59 -12.40 14.71 1.07
CA LYS A 59 -11.24 15.01 1.91
C LYS A 59 -10.15 13.96 1.75
N CYS A 60 -10.50 12.69 1.92
CA CYS A 60 -9.53 11.60 1.84
C CYS A 60 -9.11 11.28 0.40
N CYS A 61 -9.91 11.67 -0.59
CA CYS A 61 -9.48 11.66 -1.98
C CYS A 61 -8.33 12.63 -2.24
N GLY A 62 -8.35 13.85 -1.69
CA GLY A 62 -7.24 14.78 -1.83
C GLY A 62 -5.92 14.18 -1.33
N GLU A 63 -5.94 13.57 -0.14
CA GLU A 63 -4.76 12.88 0.41
C GLU A 63 -4.38 11.63 -0.39
N LEU A 64 -5.34 10.87 -0.91
CA LEU A 64 -5.07 9.70 -1.74
C LEU A 64 -4.38 10.10 -3.06
N ILE A 65 -4.78 11.22 -3.67
CA ILE A 65 -4.12 11.75 -4.87
C ILE A 65 -2.68 12.16 -4.56
N VAL A 66 -2.44 12.81 -3.42
CA VAL A 66 -1.08 13.18 -2.96
C VAL A 66 -0.21 11.94 -2.67
N LEU A 67 -0.80 10.90 -2.06
CA LEU A 67 -0.13 9.61 -1.87
C LEU A 67 0.35 9.02 -3.20
N GLY A 68 -0.48 9.13 -4.24
CA GLY A 68 -0.15 8.74 -5.60
C GLY A 68 -0.50 7.28 -5.93
N LYS A 69 -0.75 7.03 -7.22
CA LYS A 69 -1.24 5.73 -7.72
C LYS A 69 -0.27 4.59 -7.44
N VAL A 70 1.03 4.85 -7.56
CA VAL A 70 2.10 3.87 -7.29
C VAL A 70 2.01 3.41 -5.84
N CYS A 71 2.00 4.34 -4.89
CA CYS A 71 1.89 4.02 -3.48
C CYS A 71 0.59 3.29 -3.14
N HIS A 72 -0.56 3.79 -3.61
CA HIS A 72 -1.86 3.14 -3.38
C HIS A 72 -1.87 1.68 -3.86
N SER A 73 -1.49 1.45 -5.12
CA SER A 73 -1.51 0.10 -5.69
C SER A 73 -0.50 -0.84 -5.02
N THR A 74 0.70 -0.35 -4.67
CA THR A 74 1.73 -1.15 -3.99
C THR A 74 1.33 -1.49 -2.55
N LEU A 75 0.73 -0.55 -1.80
CA LEU A 75 0.22 -0.79 -0.46
C LEU A 75 -0.90 -1.84 -0.46
N VAL A 76 -1.82 -1.80 -1.44
CA VAL A 76 -2.87 -2.83 -1.59
C VAL A 76 -2.25 -4.19 -1.91
N LYS A 77 -1.31 -4.26 -2.85
CA LYS A 77 -0.59 -5.52 -3.17
C LYS A 77 0.18 -6.06 -1.98
N ARG A 78 0.84 -5.20 -1.19
CA ARG A 78 1.53 -5.58 0.05
C ARG A 78 0.53 -6.14 1.07
N THR A 79 -0.60 -5.47 1.24
CA THR A 79 -1.65 -5.89 2.18
C THR A 79 -2.20 -7.27 1.82
N LEU A 80 -2.47 -7.54 0.53
CA LEU A 80 -2.95 -8.84 0.06
C LEU A 80 -1.95 -10.00 0.27
N LYS A 81 -0.66 -9.71 0.49
CA LYS A 81 0.34 -10.73 0.85
C LYS A 81 0.26 -11.14 2.32
N ASN A 82 -0.42 -10.37 3.16
CA ASN A 82 -0.59 -10.72 4.57
C ASN A 82 -1.58 -11.90 4.69
N PRO A 83 -1.22 -13.00 5.37
CA PRO A 83 -2.08 -14.18 5.55
C PRO A 83 -3.46 -13.89 6.15
N LEU A 84 -3.62 -12.77 6.87
CA LEU A 84 -4.91 -12.32 7.41
C LEU A 84 -5.97 -12.07 6.33
N PHE A 85 -5.57 -11.84 5.07
CA PHE A 85 -6.48 -11.55 3.95
C PHE A 85 -6.57 -12.71 2.95
N LYS A 86 -6.04 -13.89 3.27
CA LYS A 86 -5.96 -15.04 2.35
C LYS A 86 -7.31 -15.51 1.81
N ASP A 87 -8.38 -15.30 2.58
CA ASP A 87 -9.74 -15.75 2.24
C ASP A 87 -10.50 -14.71 1.40
N LEU A 88 -9.92 -13.51 1.20
CA LEU A 88 -10.48 -12.49 0.32
C LEU A 88 -10.08 -12.77 -1.13
N SER A 89 -10.97 -12.48 -2.07
CA SER A 89 -10.66 -12.54 -3.51
C SER A 89 -9.69 -11.41 -3.89
N PRO A 90 -8.42 -11.70 -4.25
CA PRO A 90 -7.46 -10.67 -4.60
C PRO A 90 -7.91 -9.85 -5.82
N ALA A 91 -8.53 -10.52 -6.81
CA ALA A 91 -9.06 -9.86 -8.00
C ALA A 91 -10.13 -8.82 -7.64
N ARG A 92 -11.09 -9.17 -6.77
CA ARG A 92 -12.15 -8.25 -6.31
C ARG A 92 -11.58 -7.05 -5.56
N ILE A 93 -10.57 -7.27 -4.72
CA ILE A 93 -9.93 -6.19 -3.95
C ILE A 93 -9.12 -5.27 -4.87
N ILE A 94 -8.41 -5.82 -5.86
CA ILE A 94 -7.68 -5.03 -6.87
C ILE A 94 -8.67 -4.20 -7.70
N GLU A 95 -9.77 -4.79 -8.14
CA GLU A 95 -10.82 -4.07 -8.87
C GLU A 95 -11.39 -2.91 -8.03
N LYS A 96 -11.70 -3.16 -6.76
CA LYS A 96 -12.17 -2.12 -5.84
C LYS A 96 -11.13 -1.03 -5.59
N SER A 97 -9.87 -1.39 -5.43
CA SER A 97 -8.75 -0.45 -5.30
C SER A 97 -8.65 0.49 -6.52
N ILE A 98 -8.83 -0.04 -7.73
CA ILE A 98 -8.87 0.75 -8.97
C ILE A 98 -10.09 1.66 -9.00
N GLN A 99 -11.27 1.17 -8.62
CA GLN A 99 -12.49 1.99 -8.54
C GLN A 99 -12.34 3.14 -7.53
N THR A 100 -11.83 2.87 -6.33
CA THR A 100 -11.58 3.91 -5.31
C THR A 100 -10.62 4.97 -5.84
N TRP A 101 -9.53 4.58 -6.52
CA TRP A 101 -8.60 5.53 -7.12
C TRP A 101 -9.27 6.39 -8.20
N ASN A 102 -9.99 5.76 -9.14
CA ASN A 102 -10.60 6.46 -10.28
C ASN A 102 -11.75 7.38 -9.88
N ASN A 103 -12.43 7.10 -8.77
CA ASN A 103 -13.50 7.97 -8.27
C ASN A 103 -12.96 9.27 -7.67
N CYS A 104 -11.69 9.32 -7.23
CA CYS A 104 -11.17 10.50 -6.55
C CYS A 104 -11.00 11.74 -7.43
N PRO A 105 -10.44 11.68 -8.65
CA PRO A 105 -10.40 12.84 -9.53
C PRO A 105 -11.79 13.44 -9.78
N ALA A 106 -12.80 12.60 -10.06
CA ALA A 106 -14.18 13.02 -10.29
C ALA A 106 -14.82 13.72 -9.08
N LEU A 107 -14.38 13.38 -7.85
CA LEU A 107 -14.86 13.99 -6.62
C LEU A 107 -14.17 15.33 -6.29
N ILE A 108 -12.95 15.56 -6.77
CA ILE A 108 -12.24 16.84 -6.62
C ILE A 108 -12.75 17.88 -7.62
N ASP A 109 -13.08 17.45 -8.84
CA ASP A 109 -13.61 18.31 -9.89
C ASP A 109 -15.10 18.65 -9.71
N SER A 110 -15.77 17.97 -8.76
CA SER A 110 -17.16 18.27 -8.43
C SER A 110 -17.22 19.57 -7.61
N PRO A 111 -17.91 20.62 -8.09
CA PRO A 111 -18.12 21.81 -7.28
C PRO A 111 -18.82 21.38 -5.99
N SER A 112 -18.26 21.78 -4.84
CA SER A 112 -18.93 21.54 -3.55
C SER A 112 -20.38 22.02 -3.66
N PRO A 113 -21.37 21.25 -3.20
CA PRO A 113 -22.72 21.78 -3.07
C PRO A 113 -22.62 23.01 -2.17
N SER A 114 -22.86 24.19 -2.75
CA SER A 114 -22.97 25.41 -1.97
C SER A 114 -24.03 25.19 -0.90
N ALA A 115 -23.65 25.43 0.37
CA ALA A 115 -24.54 25.35 1.52
C ALA A 115 -25.63 26.44 1.45
#